data_AF-A0A952SB54-F1
#
_entry.id   AF-A0A952SB54-F1
#
_cell.length_a   1.000
_cell.length_b   1.000
_cell.length_c   1.000
_cell.angle_alpha   90.00
_cell.angle_beta   90.00
_cell.angle_gamma   90.00
#
_symmetry.space_group_name_H-M   'P 1'
#
loop_
_entity.id
_entity.type
_entity.pdbx_description
1 polymer ?
#
loop_
_entity_poly.entity_id
_entity_poly.type
_entity_poly.pdbx_seq_one_letter_code
_entity_poly.pdbx_strand_id
1 'polypeptide(L)'
;MDAFHKMLVRLYEETGGKENIDVDFVDLTKKEGYYPSIDSIVSHLKSESWITESRPNIVRITHWGVAEARKVGTGRPDAARVVERESRRMLTETRETAVLIEEFAAAPSAERFTAVEEKVAELTRLTKAIREAL
;
A
#
# COMPACT_ATOMS: atom_id res chain seq x y z
N MET A 1 12.81 -2.49 9.57
CA MET A 1 13.12 -2.89 8.19
C MET A 1 14.60 -2.58 7.97
N ASP A 2 15.39 -3.56 7.56
CA ASP A 2 16.82 -3.36 7.26
C ASP A 2 17.03 -2.60 5.95
N ALA A 3 18.29 -2.24 5.64
CA ALA A 3 18.64 -1.48 4.46
C ALA A 3 18.30 -2.23 3.16
N PHE A 4 18.45 -3.55 3.12
CA PHE A 4 18.20 -4.36 1.92
C PHE A 4 16.72 -4.35 1.56
N HIS A 5 15.87 -4.67 2.52
CA HIS A 5 14.43 -4.68 2.32
C HIS A 5 13.87 -3.28 2.06
N LYS A 6 14.43 -2.24 2.71
CA LYS A 6 14.05 -0.86 2.41
C LYS A 6 14.36 -0.51 0.96
N MET A 7 15.56 -0.83 0.47
CA MET A 7 15.94 -0.56 -0.92
C MET A 7 15.15 -1.40 -1.92
N LEU A 8 14.82 -2.65 -1.59
CA LEU A 8 13.96 -3.50 -2.41
C LEU A 8 12.54 -2.93 -2.55
N VAL A 9 11.96 -2.42 -1.45
CA VAL A 9 10.65 -1.76 -1.48
C VAL A 9 10.69 -0.49 -2.33
N ARG A 10 11.74 0.33 -2.21
CA ARG A 10 11.89 1.52 -3.06
C ARG A 10 12.05 1.19 -4.53
N LEU A 11 12.78 0.13 -4.86
CA LEU A 11 12.89 -0.36 -6.22
C LEU A 11 11.53 -0.85 -6.77
N TYR A 12 10.74 -1.53 -5.93
CA TYR A 12 9.38 -1.93 -6.28
C TYR A 12 8.47 -0.72 -6.55
N GLU A 13 8.55 0.32 -5.73
CA GLU A 13 7.80 1.58 -5.90
C GLU A 13 8.19 2.29 -7.20
N GLU A 14 9.48 2.43 -7.50
CA GLU A 14 9.98 3.11 -8.71
C GLU A 14 9.57 2.37 -9.99
N THR A 15 9.51 1.03 -9.95
CA THR A 15 9.13 0.20 -11.10
C THR A 15 7.62 -0.08 -11.19
N GLY A 16 6.85 0.22 -10.15
CA GLY A 16 5.48 -0.27 -9.98
C GLY A 16 5.38 -1.81 -10.03
N GLY A 17 6.46 -2.51 -9.68
CA GLY A 17 6.57 -3.97 -9.75
C GLY A 17 6.73 -4.56 -11.16
N LYS A 18 7.08 -3.75 -12.16
CA LYS A 18 7.32 -4.23 -13.53
C LYS A 18 8.76 -4.73 -13.68
N GLU A 19 8.91 -6.00 -14.06
CA GLU A 19 10.21 -6.69 -14.17
C GLU A 19 11.05 -6.24 -15.38
N ASN A 20 10.46 -5.49 -16.31
CA ASN A 20 11.13 -5.01 -17.53
C ASN A 20 11.66 -3.58 -17.42
N ILE A 21 11.60 -2.96 -16.24
CA ILE A 21 12.09 -1.59 -16.02
C ILE A 21 13.51 -1.65 -15.43
N ASP A 22 14.44 -1.02 -16.14
CA ASP A 22 15.78 -0.74 -15.62
C ASP A 22 15.74 0.47 -14.67
N VAL A 23 16.38 0.35 -13.52
CA VAL A 23 16.50 1.42 -12.53
C VAL A 23 17.96 1.71 -12.25
N ASP A 24 18.31 3.00 -12.25
CA ASP A 24 19.60 3.48 -11.77
C ASP A 24 19.64 3.39 -10.24
N PHE A 25 20.35 2.39 -9.75
CA PHE A 25 20.46 2.09 -8.33
C PHE A 25 21.41 3.05 -7.61
N VAL A 26 22.30 3.75 -8.33
CA VAL A 26 23.12 4.84 -7.75
C VAL A 26 22.20 5.97 -7.30
N ASP A 27 21.30 6.41 -8.18
CA ASP A 27 20.39 7.50 -7.87
C ASP A 27 19.39 7.09 -6.78
N LEU A 28 18.88 5.87 -6.83
CA LEU A 28 17.97 5.34 -5.81
C LEU A 28 18.64 5.29 -4.43
N THR A 29 19.88 4.79 -4.33
CA THR A 29 20.61 4.71 -3.05
C THR A 29 21.04 6.09 -2.53
N LYS A 30 21.34 7.05 -3.40
CA LYS A 30 21.59 8.44 -3.00
C LYS A 30 20.37 9.10 -2.37
N LYS A 31 19.19 8.97 -3.00
CA LYS A 31 17.92 9.50 -2.46
C LYS A 31 17.61 8.97 -1.07
N GLU A 32 17.96 7.71 -0.82
CA GLU A 32 17.66 7.02 0.45
C GLU A 32 18.79 7.08 1.48
N GLY A 33 19.94 7.71 1.16
CA GLY A 33 21.07 7.86 2.08
C GLY A 33 21.96 6.61 2.22
N TYR A 34 21.87 5.65 1.30
CA TYR A 34 22.60 4.37 1.32
C TYR A 34 23.71 4.24 0.27
N TYR A 35 24.03 5.31 -0.47
CA TYR A 35 25.05 5.26 -1.51
C TYR A 35 26.40 4.65 -1.08
N PRO A 36 26.93 4.93 0.14
CA PRO A 36 28.18 4.31 0.60
C PRO A 36 28.14 2.77 0.72
N SER A 37 26.95 2.17 0.72
CA SER A 37 26.73 0.73 0.88
C SER A 37 26.16 0.07 -0.38
N ILE A 38 26.18 0.76 -1.53
CA ILE A 38 25.56 0.28 -2.77
C ILE A 38 26.04 -1.12 -3.17
N ASP A 39 27.34 -1.38 -3.14
CA ASP A 39 27.90 -2.68 -3.54
C ASP A 39 27.41 -3.82 -2.65
N SER A 40 27.36 -3.58 -1.33
CA SER A 40 26.85 -4.56 -0.37
C SER A 40 25.36 -4.82 -0.58
N ILE A 41 24.58 -3.77 -0.86
CA ILE A 41 23.14 -3.89 -1.09
C ILE A 41 22.88 -4.63 -2.40
N VAL A 42 23.49 -4.22 -3.51
CA VAL A 42 23.32 -4.90 -4.80
C VAL A 42 23.76 -6.36 -4.70
N SER A 43 24.89 -6.64 -4.05
CA SER A 43 25.38 -8.00 -3.87
C SER A 43 24.39 -8.88 -3.11
N HIS A 44 23.81 -8.37 -2.00
CA HIS A 44 22.82 -9.10 -1.22
C HIS A 44 21.50 -9.29 -1.99
N LEU A 45 20.96 -8.24 -2.61
CA LEU A 45 19.72 -8.35 -3.38
C LEU A 45 19.86 -9.32 -4.57
N LYS A 46 21.07 -9.42 -5.17
CA LYS A 46 21.39 -10.41 -6.20
C LYS A 46 21.51 -11.82 -5.63
N SER A 47 22.14 -12.01 -4.46
CA SER A 47 22.26 -13.34 -3.85
C SER A 47 20.91 -13.94 -3.51
N GLU A 48 19.95 -13.11 -3.10
CA GLU A 48 18.57 -13.50 -2.83
C GLU A 48 17.70 -13.62 -4.11
N SER A 49 18.28 -13.40 -5.30
CA SER A 49 17.58 -13.41 -6.59
C SER A 49 16.44 -12.40 -6.70
N TRP A 50 16.41 -11.37 -5.86
CA TRP A 50 15.38 -10.32 -5.88
C TRP A 50 15.58 -9.29 -7.00
N ILE A 51 16.82 -9.13 -7.46
CA ILE A 51 17.15 -8.28 -8.60
C ILE A 51 18.05 -9.00 -9.59
N THR A 52 18.04 -8.51 -10.82
CA THR A 52 19.07 -8.79 -11.82
C THR A 52 19.79 -7.49 -12.18
N GLU A 53 21.04 -7.60 -12.59
CA GLU A 53 21.85 -6.44 -12.98
C GLU A 53 22.20 -6.56 -14.46
N SER A 54 21.72 -5.61 -15.25
CA SER A 54 21.94 -5.61 -16.70
C SER A 54 23.26 -4.93 -17.06
N ARG A 55 23.66 -3.91 -16.27
CA ARG A 55 24.91 -3.15 -16.35
C ARG A 55 25.26 -2.67 -14.93
N PRO A 56 26.51 -2.25 -14.65
CA PRO A 56 26.89 -1.80 -13.32
C PRO A 56 25.91 -0.81 -12.71
N ASN A 57 25.33 -1.15 -11.56
CA ASN A 57 24.32 -0.39 -10.82
C ASN A 57 23.00 -0.11 -11.56
N ILE A 58 22.77 -0.72 -12.73
CA ILE A 58 21.48 -0.70 -13.41
C ILE A 58 20.79 -2.03 -13.16
N VAL A 59 19.72 -1.99 -12.38
CA VAL A 59 19.06 -3.18 -11.86
C VAL A 59 17.62 -3.29 -12.33
N ARG A 60 17.14 -4.53 -12.44
CA ARG A 60 15.72 -4.86 -12.66
C ARG A 60 15.23 -5.70 -11.50
N ILE A 61 14.04 -5.37 -11.00
CA ILE A 61 13.38 -6.23 -10.01
C ILE A 61 12.92 -7.52 -10.68
N THR A 62 13.08 -8.66 -10.00
CA THR A 62 12.59 -9.96 -10.49
C THR A 62 11.21 -10.25 -9.92
N HIS A 63 10.55 -11.27 -10.47
CA HIS A 63 9.34 -11.83 -9.87
C HIS A 63 9.48 -12.14 -8.36
N TRP A 64 10.61 -12.72 -7.95
CA TRP A 64 10.89 -13.02 -6.54
C TRP A 64 11.10 -11.76 -5.72
N GLY A 65 11.79 -10.76 -6.27
CA GLY A 65 11.94 -9.46 -5.63
C GLY A 65 10.63 -8.73 -5.46
N VAL A 66 9.71 -8.83 -6.43
CA VAL A 66 8.34 -8.29 -6.30
C VAL A 66 7.58 -9.00 -5.18
N ALA A 67 7.66 -10.32 -5.11
CA ALA A 67 7.00 -11.10 -4.06
C ALA A 67 7.53 -10.72 -2.67
N GLU A 68 8.85 -10.62 -2.51
CA GLU A 68 9.45 -10.24 -1.22
C GLU A 68 9.21 -8.77 -0.89
N ALA A 69 9.31 -7.85 -1.87
CA ALA A 69 8.98 -6.44 -1.67
C ALA A 69 7.53 -6.27 -1.19
N ARG A 70 6.59 -7.07 -1.70
CA ARG A 70 5.21 -7.09 -1.22
C ARG A 70 5.11 -7.65 0.18
N LYS A 71 5.75 -8.79 0.46
CA LYS A 71 5.76 -9.42 1.79
C LYS A 71 6.36 -8.51 2.87
N VAL A 72 7.44 -7.80 2.55
CA VAL A 72 8.13 -6.95 3.52
C VAL A 72 7.55 -5.54 3.55
N GLY A 73 7.05 -5.05 2.42
CA GLY A 73 6.20 -3.87 2.31
C GLY A 73 4.90 -4.00 3.09
N THR A 74 4.33 -5.21 3.23
CA THR A 74 3.15 -5.47 4.09
C THR A 74 3.42 -5.34 5.59
N GLY A 75 4.68 -5.11 6.01
CA GLY A 75 5.04 -4.76 7.38
C GLY A 75 4.74 -3.30 7.77
N ARG A 76 4.36 -2.45 6.82
CA ARG A 76 3.56 -1.23 7.07
C ARG A 76 2.23 -1.43 6.35
N PRO A 77 1.07 -1.24 7.01
CA PRO A 77 -0.13 -0.92 6.24
C PRO A 77 0.25 0.30 5.40
N ASP A 78 0.31 0.11 4.09
CA ASP A 78 0.49 1.21 3.15
C ASP A 78 -0.65 2.18 3.43
N ALA A 79 -0.34 3.24 4.18
CA ALA A 79 -1.26 4.28 4.63
C ALA A 79 -2.12 4.74 3.45
N ALA A 80 -1.51 4.91 2.27
CA ALA A 80 -2.19 5.28 1.05
C ALA A 80 -3.18 4.20 0.58
N ARG A 81 -2.83 2.92 0.67
CA ARG A 81 -3.72 1.80 0.30
C ARG A 81 -4.84 1.56 1.32
N VAL A 82 -4.58 1.76 2.61
CA VAL A 82 -5.62 1.73 3.66
C VAL A 82 -6.57 2.89 3.43
N VAL A 83 -6.06 4.11 3.23
CA VAL A 83 -6.86 5.29 2.90
C VAL A 83 -7.67 5.03 1.63
N GLU A 84 -7.09 4.51 0.55
CA GLU A 84 -7.82 4.21 -0.69
C GLU A 84 -8.93 3.17 -0.46
N ARG A 85 -8.61 2.04 0.17
CA ARG A 85 -9.57 0.95 0.41
C ARG A 85 -10.71 1.39 1.31
N GLU A 86 -10.39 1.99 2.46
CA GLU A 86 -11.40 2.42 3.41
C GLU A 86 -12.22 3.60 2.86
N SER A 87 -11.63 4.49 2.04
CA SER A 87 -12.39 5.56 1.38
C SER A 87 -13.39 5.01 0.36
N ARG A 88 -12.99 4.00 -0.44
CA ARG A 88 -13.91 3.33 -1.38
C ARG A 88 -15.03 2.62 -0.64
N ARG A 89 -14.72 1.96 0.47
CA ARG A 89 -15.72 1.31 1.33
C ARG A 89 -16.68 2.32 1.95
N MET A 90 -16.16 3.43 2.48
CA MET A 90 -16.95 4.53 3.04
C MET A 90 -17.94 5.09 2.02
N LEU A 91 -17.54 5.24 0.75
CA LEU A 91 -18.44 5.66 -0.32
C LEU A 91 -19.60 4.68 -0.54
N THR A 92 -19.33 3.38 -0.57
CA THR A 92 -20.37 2.34 -0.72
C THR A 92 -21.33 2.37 0.47
N GLU A 93 -20.81 2.34 1.69
CA GLU A 93 -21.62 2.37 2.92
C GLU A 93 -22.45 3.65 3.02
N THR A 94 -21.92 4.80 2.57
CA THR A 94 -22.66 6.07 2.55
C THR A 94 -23.89 6.00 1.64
N ARG A 95 -23.75 5.36 0.47
CA ARG A 95 -24.87 5.18 -0.47
C ARG A 95 -25.95 4.27 0.12
N GLU A 96 -25.54 3.16 0.74
CA GLU A 96 -26.48 2.27 1.42
C GLU A 96 -27.18 2.97 2.59
N THR A 97 -26.44 3.75 3.38
CA THR A 97 -27.00 4.55 4.48
C THR A 97 -28.05 5.55 3.97
N ALA A 98 -27.78 6.21 2.83
CA ALA A 98 -28.74 7.13 2.23
C ALA A 98 -30.07 6.43 1.86
N VAL A 99 -29.99 5.23 1.27
CA VAL A 99 -31.19 4.42 0.96
C VAL A 99 -31.97 4.07 2.24
N LEU A 100 -31.29 3.62 3.30
CA LEU A 100 -31.97 3.29 4.56
C LEU A 100 -32.62 4.52 5.21
N ILE A 101 -31.99 5.69 5.10
CA ILE A 101 -32.58 6.96 5.58
C ILE A 101 -33.83 7.31 4.76
N GLU A 102 -33.80 7.14 3.44
CA GLU A 102 -34.96 7.35 2.57
C GLU A 102 -36.11 6.39 2.94
N GLU A 103 -35.82 5.10 3.15
CA GLU A 103 -36.81 4.11 3.55
C GLU A 103 -37.42 4.40 4.93
N PHE A 104 -36.59 4.82 5.89
CA PHE A 104 -37.05 5.25 7.21
C PHE A 104 -37.92 6.51 7.11
N ALA A 105 -37.51 7.51 6.33
CA ALA A 105 -38.28 8.74 6.13
C ALA A 105 -39.65 8.47 5.46
N ALA A 106 -39.69 7.52 4.51
CA ALA A 106 -40.92 7.14 3.83
C ALA A 106 -41.90 6.38 4.74
N ALA A 107 -41.38 5.54 5.65
CA ALA A 107 -42.20 4.81 6.60
C ALA A 107 -41.44 4.53 7.91
N PRO A 108 -41.55 5.45 8.89
CA PRO A 108 -40.80 5.37 10.13
C PRO A 108 -41.17 4.13 10.97
N SER A 109 -40.16 3.37 11.38
CA SER A 109 -40.29 2.26 12.32
C SER A 109 -39.02 2.12 13.16
N ALA A 110 -39.13 1.50 14.34
CA ALA A 110 -37.98 1.25 15.21
C ALA A 110 -36.93 0.38 14.52
N GLU A 111 -37.35 -0.66 13.81
CA GLU A 111 -36.47 -1.56 13.06
C GLU A 111 -35.65 -0.82 12.00
N ARG A 112 -36.28 0.06 11.20
CA ARG A 112 -35.58 0.84 10.18
C ARG A 112 -34.64 1.87 10.79
N PHE A 113 -35.03 2.46 11.92
CA PHE A 113 -34.16 3.37 12.64
C PHE A 113 -32.90 2.66 13.16
N THR A 114 -33.05 1.45 13.73
CA THR A 114 -31.91 0.63 14.15
C THR A 114 -30.96 0.32 12.99
N ALA A 115 -31.49 -0.02 11.80
CA ALA A 115 -30.65 -0.25 10.62
C ALA A 115 -29.86 1.01 10.19
N VAL A 116 -30.47 2.19 10.30
CA VAL A 116 -29.77 3.47 10.08
C VAL A 116 -28.67 3.69 11.12
N GLU A 117 -28.96 3.46 12.41
CA GLU A 117 -27.97 3.61 13.49
C GLU A 117 -26.75 2.70 13.29
N GLU A 118 -26.96 1.44 12.92
CA GLU A 118 -25.88 0.48 12.66
C GLU A 118 -24.96 0.95 11.53
N LYS A 119 -25.53 1.45 10.43
CA LYS A 119 -24.74 1.97 9.31
C LYS A 119 -23.99 3.25 9.64
N VAL A 120 -24.59 4.15 10.41
CA VAL A 120 -23.90 5.36 10.91
C VAL A 120 -22.72 5.01 11.82
N ALA A 121 -22.87 3.99 12.67
CA ALA A 121 -21.77 3.49 13.50
C ALA A 121 -20.63 2.93 12.64
N GLU A 122 -20.93 2.20 11.56
CA GLU A 122 -19.91 1.69 10.64
C GLU A 122 -19.18 2.83 9.89
N LEU A 123 -19.91 3.86 9.43
CA LEU A 123 -19.30 5.06 8.82
C LEU A 123 -18.35 5.78 9.78
N THR A 124 -18.73 5.86 11.07
CA THR A 124 -17.88 6.44 12.12
C THR A 124 -16.59 5.62 12.28
N ARG A 125 -16.69 4.29 12.26
CA ARG A 125 -15.53 3.38 12.33
C ARG A 125 -14.60 3.57 11.13
N LEU A 126 -15.14 3.65 9.91
CA LEU A 126 -14.36 3.86 8.69
C LEU A 126 -13.63 5.21 8.70
N THR A 127 -14.31 6.27 9.15
CA THR A 127 -13.71 7.61 9.29
C THR A 127 -12.52 7.58 10.26
N LYS A 128 -12.64 6.86 11.37
CA LYS A 128 -11.55 6.69 12.34
C LYS A 128 -10.38 5.92 11.72
N ALA A 129 -10.64 4.82 11.01
CA ALA A 129 -9.60 4.03 10.36
C ALA A 129 -8.83 4.83 9.30
N ILE A 130 -9.52 5.67 8.51
CA ILE A 130 -8.88 6.58 7.56
C ILE A 130 -8.01 7.60 8.29
N ARG A 131 -8.51 8.23 9.36
CA ARG A 131 -7.76 9.20 10.15
C ARG A 131 -6.49 8.61 10.75
N GLU A 132 -6.54 7.39 11.25
CA GLU A 132 -5.38 6.70 11.83
C GLU A 132 -4.35 6.29 10.79
N ALA A 133 -4.76 6.23 9.51
CA ALA A 133 -3.89 5.91 8.38
C ALA A 133 -3.37 7.14 7.63
N LEU A 134 -3.85 8.36 7.93
CA LEU A 134 -3.32 9.63 7.41
C LEU A 134 -2.09 10.09 8.23
#